data_AF-A0A3C1VBP4-F1
#
_entry.id   AF-A0A3C1VBP4-F1
#
_cell.length_a   1.000
_cell.length_b   1.000
_cell.length_c   1.000
_cell.angle_alpha   90.00
_cell.angle_beta   90.00
_cell.angle_gamma   90.00
#
_symmetry.space_group_name_H-M   'P 1'
#
loop_
_entity.id
_entity.type
_entity.pdbx_description
1 polymer ?
#
loop_
_entity_poly.entity_id
_entity_poly.type
_entity_poly.pdbx_seq_one_letter_code
_entity_poly.pdbx_strand_id
1 'polypeptide(L)'
;MKYRFEKHYTREEAQALLPQVRQWLADLNRLRADLERVEKRLGSLNEQGHDTGGETVNLWIRSLADMQAVLMEFQRREIFIKDPDRGLLDFPAIIGGKEVFLC
;
A
#
# COMPACT_ATOMS: atom_id res chain seq x y z
N MET A 1 -20.25 11.12 -21.78
CA MET A 1 -19.95 11.50 -20.38
C MET A 1 -18.51 11.10 -20.10
N LYS A 2 -17.70 11.99 -19.53
CA LYS A 2 -16.31 11.66 -19.18
C LYS A 2 -16.29 11.38 -17.68
N TYR A 3 -16.19 10.10 -17.31
CA TYR A 3 -16.01 9.67 -15.93
C TYR A 3 -14.61 10.08 -15.44
N ARG A 4 -14.43 10.27 -14.12
CA ARG A 4 -13.14 10.69 -13.55
C ARG A 4 -12.17 9.51 -13.49
N PHE A 5 -12.71 8.33 -13.25
CA PHE A 5 -11.96 7.08 -13.16
C PHE A 5 -12.15 6.25 -14.44
N GLU A 6 -11.15 5.47 -14.79
CA GLU A 6 -11.21 4.56 -15.93
C GLU A 6 -11.87 3.23 -15.54
N LYS A 7 -11.85 2.89 -14.26
CA LYS A 7 -12.38 1.67 -13.70
C LYS A 7 -13.44 1.96 -12.65
N HIS A 8 -14.54 1.21 -12.74
CA HIS A 8 -15.65 1.26 -11.79
C HIS A 8 -16.02 -0.16 -11.38
N TYR A 9 -16.16 -0.38 -10.07
CA TYR A 9 -16.46 -1.65 -9.46
C TYR A 9 -17.94 -1.76 -9.13
N THR A 10 -18.49 -2.95 -9.34
CA THR A 10 -19.73 -3.38 -8.70
C THR A 10 -19.46 -3.76 -7.24
N ARG A 11 -20.54 -3.88 -6.45
CA ARG A 11 -20.43 -4.32 -5.06
C ARG A 11 -19.83 -5.72 -4.97
N GLU A 12 -20.21 -6.60 -5.88
CA GLU A 12 -19.76 -7.99 -5.95
C GLU A 12 -18.27 -8.05 -6.30
N GLU A 13 -17.80 -7.24 -7.26
CA GLU A 13 -16.37 -7.16 -7.60
C GLU A 13 -15.53 -6.58 -6.46
N ALA A 14 -16.02 -5.51 -5.81
CA ALA A 14 -15.35 -4.94 -4.64
C ALA A 14 -15.26 -5.98 -3.52
N GLN A 15 -16.35 -6.70 -3.23
CA GLN A 15 -16.39 -7.74 -2.21
C GLN A 15 -15.45 -8.91 -2.54
N ALA A 16 -15.37 -9.32 -3.81
CA ALA A 16 -14.45 -10.37 -4.27
C ALA A 16 -12.97 -9.96 -4.15
N LEU A 17 -12.67 -8.65 -4.20
CA LEU A 17 -11.31 -8.13 -4.02
C LEU A 17 -10.90 -7.98 -2.55
N LEU A 18 -11.84 -7.93 -1.60
CA LEU A 18 -11.53 -7.72 -0.18
C LEU A 18 -10.46 -8.68 0.38
N PRO A 19 -10.47 -10.00 0.09
CA PRO A 19 -9.42 -10.90 0.59
C PRO A 19 -8.02 -10.49 0.10
N GLN A 20 -7.91 -10.12 -1.18
CA GLN A 20 -6.65 -9.68 -1.77
C GLN A 20 -6.21 -8.33 -1.21
N VAL A 21 -7.14 -7.38 -1.04
CA VAL A 21 -6.84 -6.07 -0.45
C VAL A 21 -6.39 -6.21 1.00
N ARG A 22 -7.00 -7.09 1.80
CA ARG A 22 -6.54 -7.38 3.17
C ARG A 22 -5.10 -7.88 3.20
N GLN A 23 -4.72 -8.74 2.26
CA GLN A 23 -3.35 -9.23 2.15
C GLN A 23 -2.38 -8.07 1.85
N TRP A 24 -2.70 -7.21 0.89
CA TRP A 24 -1.87 -6.05 0.58
C TRP A 24 -1.74 -5.07 1.74
N LEU A 25 -2.83 -4.80 2.48
CA LEU A 25 -2.76 -3.96 3.68
C LEU A 25 -1.87 -4.58 4.76
N ALA A 26 -1.96 -5.91 4.95
CA ALA A 26 -1.08 -6.62 5.87
C ALA A 26 0.40 -6.53 5.43
N ASP A 27 0.67 -6.66 4.14
CA ASP A 27 2.01 -6.51 3.57
C ASP A 27 2.55 -5.08 3.76
N LEU A 28 1.74 -4.04 3.51
CA LEU A 28 2.12 -2.64 3.78
C LEU A 28 2.45 -2.41 5.25
N ASN A 29 1.65 -2.97 6.16
CA ASN A 29 1.89 -2.85 7.60
C ASN A 29 3.19 -3.55 8.02
N ARG A 30 3.46 -4.75 7.48
CA ARG A 30 4.72 -5.47 7.72
C ARG A 30 5.91 -4.67 7.20
N LEU A 31 5.85 -4.22 5.94
CA LEU A 31 6.93 -3.46 5.30
C LEU A 31 7.23 -2.14 6.03
N ARG A 32 6.19 -1.44 6.50
CA ARG A 32 6.35 -0.24 7.35
C ARG A 32 7.13 -0.58 8.63
N ALA A 33 6.75 -1.65 9.33
CA ALA A 33 7.44 -2.07 10.55
C ALA A 33 8.91 -2.49 10.29
N ASP A 34 9.16 -3.15 9.16
CA ASP A 34 10.52 -3.54 8.76
C ASP A 34 11.38 -2.31 8.44
N LEU A 35 10.84 -1.33 7.72
CA LEU A 35 11.53 -0.06 7.44
C LEU A 35 11.85 0.70 8.72
N GLU A 36 10.89 0.85 9.64
CA GLU A 36 11.11 1.51 10.93
C GLU A 36 12.21 0.82 11.77
N ARG A 37 12.25 -0.53 11.74
CA ARG A 37 13.29 -1.30 12.43
C ARG A 37 14.66 -1.06 11.81
N VAL A 38 14.73 -1.06 10.49
CA VAL A 38 15.97 -0.86 9.74
C VAL A 38 16.50 0.57 9.93
N GLU A 39 15.65 1.57 9.87
CA GLU A 39 16.01 2.97 10.14
C GLU A 39 16.58 3.16 11.55
N LYS A 40 15.95 2.59 12.58
CA LYS A 40 16.48 2.62 13.95
C LYS A 40 17.87 2.00 14.05
N ARG A 41 18.12 0.89 13.33
CA ARG A 41 19.42 0.22 13.30
C ARG A 41 20.48 1.03 12.54
N LEU A 42 20.11 1.69 11.44
CA LEU A 42 21.01 2.57 10.71
C LEU A 42 21.39 3.80 11.54
N GLY A 43 20.42 4.38 12.25
CA GLY A 43 20.64 5.50 13.16
C GLY A 43 21.68 5.18 14.23
N SER A 44 21.60 4.00 14.86
CA SER A 44 22.56 3.58 15.89
C SER A 44 23.93 3.13 15.35
N LEU A 45 23.99 2.65 14.11
CA LEU A 45 25.26 2.26 13.46
C LEU A 45 26.07 3.46 12.95
N ASN A 46 25.40 4.52 12.50
CA ASN A 46 26.08 5.77 12.11
C ASN A 46 26.85 6.42 13.28
N GLU A 47 26.43 6.17 14.51
CA GLU A 47 27.15 6.63 15.72
C GLU A 47 28.40 5.80 16.02
N GLN A 48 28.54 4.59 15.45
CA GLN A 48 29.59 3.61 15.79
C GLN A 48 30.61 3.36 14.67
N GLY A 49 30.39 3.90 13.45
CA GLY A 49 31.39 3.88 12.38
C GLY A 49 31.74 2.49 11.80
N HIS A 50 30.89 1.48 12.00
CA HIS A 50 31.12 0.10 11.54
C HIS A 50 30.56 -0.17 10.12
N ASP A 51 31.28 -1.00 9.35
CA ASP A 51 31.01 -1.44 7.96
C ASP A 51 29.73 -2.31 7.79
N THR A 52 28.94 -2.50 8.85
CA THR A 52 27.68 -3.27 8.85
C THR A 52 26.51 -2.54 8.14
N GLY A 53 26.75 -1.32 7.64
CA GLY A 53 25.74 -0.52 6.95
C GLY A 53 25.26 -1.11 5.63
N GLY A 54 26.13 -1.79 4.87
CA GLY A 54 25.81 -2.26 3.51
C GLY A 54 24.64 -3.25 3.44
N GLU A 55 24.61 -4.27 4.30
CA GLU A 55 23.51 -5.23 4.37
C GLU A 55 22.20 -4.57 4.82
N THR A 56 22.31 -3.66 5.79
CA THR A 56 21.15 -2.97 6.38
C THR A 56 20.53 -1.99 5.36
N VAL A 57 21.35 -1.27 4.59
CA VAL A 57 20.91 -0.41 3.49
C VAL A 57 20.28 -1.24 2.37
N ASN A 58 20.85 -2.39 2.01
CA ASN A 58 20.26 -3.27 1.00
C ASN A 58 18.87 -3.77 1.41
N LEU A 59 18.69 -4.13 2.69
CA LEU A 59 17.38 -4.50 3.21
C LEU A 59 16.39 -3.33 3.15
N TRP A 60 16.82 -2.12 3.52
CA TRP A 60 16.00 -0.90 3.43
C TRP A 60 15.51 -0.65 1.99
N ILE A 61 16.41 -0.71 1.01
CA ILE A 61 16.08 -0.50 -0.41
C ILE A 61 15.07 -1.55 -0.89
N ARG A 62 15.25 -2.81 -0.52
CA ARG A 62 14.31 -3.89 -0.87
C ARG A 62 12.92 -3.66 -0.27
N SER A 63 12.85 -3.34 1.02
CA SER A 63 11.57 -3.06 1.69
C SER A 63 10.84 -1.85 1.08
N LEU A 64 11.58 -0.80 0.66
CA LEU A 64 11.01 0.32 -0.07
C LEU A 64 10.45 -0.09 -1.43
N ALA A 65 11.19 -0.88 -2.20
CA ALA A 65 10.76 -1.37 -3.51
C ALA A 65 9.50 -2.24 -3.39
N ASP A 66 9.46 -3.15 -2.41
CA ASP A 66 8.30 -4.00 -2.14
C ASP A 66 7.07 -3.15 -1.73
N MET A 67 7.27 -2.11 -0.92
CA MET A 67 6.19 -1.20 -0.53
C MET A 67 5.64 -0.44 -1.73
N GLN A 68 6.51 0.07 -2.60
CA GLN A 68 6.11 0.73 -3.84
C GLN A 68 5.32 -0.21 -4.75
N ALA A 69 5.73 -1.47 -4.89
CA ALA A 69 5.03 -2.45 -5.71
C ALA A 69 3.60 -2.69 -5.20
N VAL A 70 3.40 -2.78 -3.88
CA VAL A 70 2.05 -2.93 -3.30
C VAL A 70 1.20 -1.68 -3.54
N LEU A 71 1.75 -0.48 -3.33
CA LEU A 71 1.04 0.77 -3.60
C LEU A 71 0.64 0.92 -5.08
N MET A 72 1.49 0.46 -6.00
CA MET A 72 1.20 0.44 -7.43
C MET A 72 0.00 -0.46 -7.78
N GLU A 73 -0.22 -1.57 -7.06
CA GLU A 73 -1.43 -2.39 -7.26
C GLU A 73 -2.71 -1.61 -6.94
N PHE A 74 -2.72 -0.82 -5.87
CA PHE A 74 -3.87 0.05 -5.54
C PHE A 74 -4.07 1.12 -6.61
N GLN A 75 -2.99 1.80 -7.03
CA GLN A 75 -3.05 2.86 -8.04
C GLN A 75 -3.57 2.33 -9.39
N ARG A 76 -3.02 1.21 -9.88
CA ARG A 76 -3.43 0.59 -11.15
C ARG A 76 -4.89 0.15 -11.14
N ARG A 77 -5.43 -0.09 -9.95
CA ARG A 77 -6.82 -0.51 -9.73
C ARG A 77 -7.74 0.66 -9.38
N GLU A 78 -7.20 1.87 -9.28
CA GLU A 78 -7.90 3.07 -8.82
C GLU A 78 -8.60 2.88 -7.45
N ILE A 79 -8.04 2.02 -6.60
CA ILE A 79 -8.52 1.80 -5.23
C ILE A 79 -7.80 2.79 -4.32
N PHE A 80 -8.57 3.58 -3.57
CA PHE A 80 -8.01 4.60 -2.69
C PHE A 80 -7.90 4.06 -1.26
N ILE A 81 -6.69 4.04 -0.71
CA ILE A 81 -6.48 3.77 0.71
C ILE A 81 -6.75 5.07 1.48
N LYS A 82 -7.72 5.07 2.39
CA LYS A 82 -8.03 6.21 3.27
C LYS A 82 -7.38 6.05 4.63
N ASP A 83 -7.53 4.88 5.22
CA ASP A 83 -6.96 4.52 6.51
C ASP A 83 -6.52 3.05 6.44
N PRO A 84 -5.23 2.77 6.22
CA PRO A 84 -4.72 1.39 6.11
C PRO A 84 -4.80 0.64 7.45
N ASP A 85 -4.77 1.35 8.59
CA ASP A 85 -4.82 0.74 9.92
C ASP A 85 -6.25 0.28 10.25
N ARG A 86 -7.26 1.02 9.79
CA ARG A 86 -8.68 0.64 9.90
C ARG A 86 -9.21 -0.16 8.72
N GLY A 87 -8.40 -0.33 7.66
CA GLY A 87 -8.82 -0.97 6.41
C GLY A 87 -9.90 -0.18 5.66
N LEU A 88 -9.92 1.15 5.80
CA LEU A 88 -10.85 2.03 5.10
C LEU A 88 -10.31 2.31 3.69
N LEU A 89 -11.12 1.96 2.70
CA LEU A 89 -10.77 1.97 1.29
C LEU A 89 -11.95 2.49 0.49
N ASP A 90 -11.70 3.16 -0.64
CA ASP A 90 -12.75 3.53 -1.58
C ASP A 90 -12.52 2.85 -2.94
N PHE A 91 -13.56 2.18 -3.44
CA PHE A 91 -13.62 1.66 -4.81
C PHE A 91 -14.50 2.59 -5.65
N PRO A 92 -14.00 3.17 -6.76
CA PRO A 92 -14.85 3.90 -7.68
C PRO A 92 -15.95 2.98 -8.22
N ALA A 93 -17.16 3.48 -8.37
CA ALA A 93 -18.31 2.71 -8.84
C ALA A 93 -19.28 3.61 -9.61
N ILE A 94 -20.22 2.98 -10.33
CA ILE A 94 -21.33 3.70 -10.97
C ILE A 94 -22.64 3.21 -10.36
N ILE A 95 -23.40 4.14 -9.77
CA ILE A 95 -24.74 3.87 -9.23
C ILE A 95 -25.70 4.88 -9.83
N GLY A 96 -26.76 4.41 -10.49
CA GLY A 96 -27.76 5.28 -11.13
C GLY A 96 -27.16 6.22 -12.19
N GLY A 97 -26.12 5.78 -12.90
CA GLY A 97 -25.41 6.57 -13.92
C GLY A 97 -24.47 7.65 -13.38
N LYS A 98 -24.31 7.75 -12.05
CA LYS A 98 -23.39 8.67 -11.39
C LYS A 98 -22.20 7.92 -10.81
N GLU A 99 -21.03 8.53 -10.91
CA GLU A 99 -19.81 8.02 -10.29
C GLU A 99 -19.84 8.29 -8.79
N VAL A 100 -19.58 7.25 -8.00
CA VAL A 100 -19.58 7.25 -6.53
C VAL A 100 -18.43 6.38 -6.02
N PHE A 101 -18.24 6.34 -4.70
CA PHE A 101 -17.33 5.40 -4.06
C PHE A 101 -18.11 4.35 -3.27
N LEU A 102 -17.65 3.09 -3.33
CA LEU A 102 -18.03 2.04 -2.41
C LEU A 102 -17.01 2.01 -1.28
N CYS A 103 -17.51 2.02 -0.05
CA CYS A 103 -16.72 1.93 1.18
C CYS A 103 -16.97 0.58 1.86
#